data_AF-A0A941S7H7-F1
#
_entry.id   AF-A0A941S7H7-F1
#
_cell.length_a   1.000
_cell.length_b   1.000
_cell.length_c   1.000
_cell.angle_alpha   90.00
_cell.angle_beta   90.00
_cell.angle_gamma   90.00
#
_symmetry.space_group_name_H-M   'P 1'
#
loop_
_entity.id
_entity.type
_entity.pdbx_description
1 polymer ?
#
loop_
_entity_poly.entity_id
_entity_poly.type
_entity_poly.pdbx_seq_one_letter_code
_entity_poly.pdbx_strand_id
1 'polypeptide(L)'
;MKGLLTMAAAIALTASFASVATAQGMKSKEEQIKTATSALPAALRDGATVIAYDSKGLPQVLREGNNNIFCTDLSTAESFNVSCRGNALRAASDFSAKEKAEGKDAKAIAADTDAAYASGKLTRAPAGTTIYGRSGKTMAEARSMWVVLMPNVKGEDLGLPTKRM
;
A
#
# COMPACT_ATOMS: atom_id res chain seq x y z
N MET A 1 2.83 -62.49 60.14
CA MET A 1 1.37 -62.35 60.02
C MET A 1 1.08 -60.95 59.48
N LYS A 2 0.37 -60.87 58.34
CA LYS A 2 -0.52 -59.78 57.86
C LYS A 2 -0.18 -58.33 58.31
N GLY A 3 0.08 -57.35 57.45
CA GLY A 3 -0.08 -57.25 56.00
C GLY A 3 0.08 -55.79 55.55
N LEU A 4 0.17 -55.63 54.22
CA LEU A 4 -0.15 -54.48 53.33
C LEU A 4 0.18 -53.05 53.82
N LEU A 5 1.18 -52.37 53.23
CA LEU A 5 1.12 -51.59 51.97
C LEU A 5 0.09 -50.44 51.98
N THR A 6 0.56 -49.19 52.01
CA THR A 6 0.08 -48.12 51.11
C THR A 6 1.16 -47.04 50.93
N MET A 7 1.74 -47.00 49.72
CA MET A 7 2.53 -45.91 49.16
C MET A 7 1.60 -44.74 48.81
N ALA A 8 1.91 -43.52 49.25
CA ALA A 8 1.29 -42.29 48.74
C ALA A 8 2.23 -41.65 47.72
N ALA A 9 2.05 -41.99 46.44
CA ALA A 9 2.71 -41.32 45.33
C ALA A 9 1.85 -40.12 44.90
N ALA A 10 2.33 -38.91 45.14
CA ALA A 10 1.72 -37.68 44.62
C ALA A 10 2.02 -37.56 43.12
N ILE A 11 1.02 -37.85 42.29
CA ILE A 11 1.07 -37.62 40.84
C ILE A 11 0.67 -36.16 40.59
N ALA A 12 1.65 -35.31 40.32
CA ALA A 12 1.41 -33.97 39.82
C ALA A 12 0.92 -34.05 38.36
N LEU A 13 -0.34 -33.65 38.11
CA LEU A 13 -0.85 -33.42 36.76
C LEU A 13 -0.16 -32.18 36.17
N THR A 14 0.87 -32.38 35.35
CA THR A 14 1.39 -31.34 34.46
C THR A 14 0.57 -31.35 33.17
N ALA A 15 -0.48 -30.52 33.12
CA ALA A 15 -1.17 -30.22 31.87
C ALA A 15 -0.20 -29.53 30.92
N SER A 16 0.25 -30.25 29.89
CA SER A 16 1.05 -29.70 28.80
C SER A 16 0.16 -28.78 27.96
N PHE A 17 0.17 -27.48 28.26
CA PHE A 17 -0.33 -26.46 27.35
C PHE A 17 0.61 -26.41 26.16
N ALA A 18 0.21 -27.05 25.05
CA ALA A 18 0.84 -26.84 23.77
C ALA A 18 0.60 -25.38 23.36
N SER A 19 1.65 -24.56 23.44
CA SER A 19 1.65 -23.20 22.92
C SER A 19 1.39 -23.24 21.42
N VAL A 20 0.16 -22.95 21.00
CA VAL A 20 -0.14 -22.61 19.61
C VAL A 20 0.52 -21.25 19.38
N ALA A 21 1.73 -21.26 18.83
CA ALA A 21 2.38 -20.07 18.33
C ALA A 21 1.56 -19.55 17.14
N THR A 22 0.63 -18.64 17.39
CA THR A 22 0.00 -17.86 16.32
C THR A 22 1.11 -17.08 15.64
N ALA A 23 1.37 -17.35 14.37
CA ALA A 23 2.18 -16.52 13.50
C ALA A 23 1.48 -15.16 13.29
N GLN A 24 1.50 -14.32 14.32
CA GLN A 24 1.10 -12.91 14.24
C GLN A 24 2.29 -12.17 13.67
N GLY A 25 2.24 -11.77 12.39
CA GLY A 25 3.32 -10.93 11.87
C GLY A 25 3.26 -10.48 10.42
N MET A 26 2.56 -11.18 9.52
CA MET A 26 2.56 -10.77 8.12
C MET A 26 1.21 -11.06 7.46
N LYS A 27 0.59 -10.01 6.88
CA LYS A 27 -0.62 -10.17 6.06
C LYS A 27 -0.35 -11.20 4.96
N SER A 28 -1.31 -12.09 4.72
CA SER A 28 -1.20 -13.00 3.59
C SER A 28 -1.10 -12.23 2.27
N LYS A 29 -0.53 -12.84 1.22
CA LYS A 29 -0.45 -12.22 -0.11
C LYS A 29 -1.84 -11.79 -0.61
N GLU A 30 -2.86 -12.58 -0.32
CA GLU A 30 -4.25 -12.28 -0.67
C GLU A 30 -4.80 -11.06 0.09
N GLU A 31 -4.51 -10.95 1.39
CA GLU A 31 -4.89 -9.79 2.20
C GLU A 31 -4.19 -8.51 1.74
N GLN A 32 -2.92 -8.61 1.31
CA GLN A 32 -2.18 -7.49 0.73
C GLN A 32 -2.83 -7.03 -0.58
N ILE A 33 -3.18 -7.95 -1.48
CA ILE A 33 -3.88 -7.66 -2.74
C ILE A 33 -5.25 -7.02 -2.48
N LYS A 34 -6.04 -7.59 -1.55
CA LYS A 34 -7.35 -7.07 -1.16
C LYS A 34 -7.26 -5.68 -0.56
N THR A 35 -6.25 -5.43 0.27
CA THR A 35 -6.01 -4.11 0.87
C THR A 35 -5.64 -3.09 -0.21
N ALA A 36 -4.63 -3.40 -1.02
CA ALA A 36 -4.11 -2.50 -2.06
C ALA A 36 -5.16 -2.17 -3.14
N THR A 37 -6.08 -3.08 -3.46
CA THR A 37 -7.14 -2.82 -4.44
C THR A 37 -8.38 -2.16 -3.85
N SER A 38 -8.41 -1.90 -2.53
CA SER A 38 -9.60 -1.36 -1.86
C SER A 38 -9.96 0.07 -2.24
N ALA A 39 -9.04 0.82 -2.87
CA ALA A 39 -9.31 2.15 -3.43
C ALA A 39 -10.09 2.09 -4.76
N LEU A 40 -10.10 0.95 -5.44
CA LEU A 40 -10.73 0.81 -6.75
C LEU A 40 -12.24 0.51 -6.65
N PRO A 41 -13.03 0.99 -7.64
CA PRO A 41 -14.33 0.42 -7.97
C PRO A 41 -14.23 -1.10 -8.18
N ALA A 42 -15.26 -1.85 -7.79
CA ALA A 42 -15.26 -3.32 -7.85
C ALA A 42 -14.85 -3.87 -9.23
N ALA A 43 -15.40 -3.28 -10.30
CA ALA A 43 -15.13 -3.69 -11.68
C ALA A 43 -13.66 -3.55 -12.13
N LEU A 44 -12.84 -2.76 -11.42
CA LEU A 44 -11.44 -2.52 -11.79
C LEU A 44 -10.44 -3.32 -10.94
N ARG A 45 -10.89 -3.97 -9.85
CA ARG A 45 -9.99 -4.63 -8.89
C ARG A 45 -9.24 -5.80 -9.51
N ASP A 46 -9.96 -6.68 -10.18
CA ASP A 46 -9.39 -7.94 -10.69
C ASP A 46 -8.41 -7.71 -11.84
N GLY A 47 -8.52 -6.60 -12.57
CA GLY A 47 -7.60 -6.26 -13.64
C GLY A 47 -6.34 -5.50 -13.19
N ALA A 48 -6.26 -5.01 -11.94
CA ALA A 48 -5.15 -4.17 -11.52
C ALA A 48 -3.87 -4.96 -11.19
N THR A 49 -2.72 -4.48 -11.65
CA THR A 49 -1.42 -4.95 -11.14
C THR A 49 -1.29 -4.51 -9.68
N VAL A 50 -0.78 -5.38 -8.81
CA VAL A 50 -0.53 -5.04 -7.40
C VAL A 50 0.95 -5.18 -7.11
N ILE A 51 1.54 -4.11 -6.57
CA ILE A 51 2.95 -4.07 -6.19
C ILE A 51 3.10 -3.70 -4.72
N ALA A 52 4.19 -4.17 -4.12
CA ALA A 52 4.72 -3.67 -2.85
C ALA A 52 6.14 -3.15 -3.09
N TYR A 53 6.57 -2.15 -2.33
CA TYR A 53 7.97 -1.71 -2.37
C TYR A 53 8.74 -2.39 -1.25
N ASP A 54 9.96 -2.86 -1.54
CA ASP A 54 10.87 -3.37 -0.52
C ASP A 54 11.56 -2.22 0.25
N SER A 55 12.44 -2.57 1.19
CA SER A 55 13.19 -1.60 2.01
C SER A 55 14.14 -0.70 1.21
N LYS A 56 14.44 -1.05 -0.05
CA LYS A 56 15.24 -0.25 -0.99
C LYS A 56 14.37 0.54 -1.96
N GLY A 57 13.05 0.51 -1.79
CA GLY A 57 12.10 1.17 -2.67
C GLY A 57 11.96 0.47 -4.03
N LEU A 58 12.41 -0.77 -4.17
CA LEU A 58 12.26 -1.53 -5.43
C LEU A 58 10.90 -2.22 -5.45
N PRO A 59 10.16 -2.15 -6.58
CA PRO A 59 8.84 -2.74 -6.68
C PRO A 59 8.90 -4.27 -6.80
N GLN A 60 8.07 -4.94 -6.02
CA GLN A 60 7.81 -6.37 -6.04
C GLN A 60 6.38 -6.61 -6.52
N VAL A 61 6.20 -7.40 -7.58
CA VAL A 61 4.87 -7.70 -8.10
C VAL A 61 4.20 -8.78 -7.25
N LEU A 62 3.11 -8.43 -6.59
CA LEU A 62 2.25 -9.37 -5.88
C LEU A 62 1.26 -10.03 -6.85
N ARG A 63 0.74 -9.27 -7.80
CA ARG A 63 -0.17 -9.80 -8.83
C ARG A 63 -0.01 -9.01 -10.11
N GLU A 64 0.10 -9.72 -11.23
CA GLU A 64 0.04 -9.08 -12.55
C GLU A 64 -1.41 -8.82 -12.94
N GLY A 65 -1.65 -7.66 -13.56
CA GLY A 65 -2.95 -7.21 -14.04
C GLY A 65 -3.00 -7.05 -15.55
N ASN A 66 -4.14 -6.58 -16.06
CA ASN A 66 -4.42 -6.39 -17.48
C ASN A 66 -5.17 -5.09 -17.82
N ASN A 67 -5.45 -4.21 -16.84
CA ASN A 67 -6.26 -3.00 -17.07
C ASN A 67 -5.48 -1.68 -16.96
N ASN A 68 -4.16 -1.70 -17.11
CA ASN A 68 -3.28 -0.53 -17.07
C ASN A 68 -3.35 0.28 -15.75
N ILE A 69 -3.76 -0.33 -14.65
CA ILE A 69 -3.74 0.25 -13.31
C ILE A 69 -2.77 -0.55 -12.46
N PHE A 70 -1.95 0.13 -11.66
CA PHE A 70 -1.19 -0.51 -10.59
C PHE A 70 -1.63 0.02 -9.23
N CYS A 71 -1.64 -0.84 -8.22
CA CYS A 71 -2.04 -0.54 -6.85
C CYS A 71 -0.91 -0.81 -5.86
N THR A 72 -0.81 0.05 -4.85
CA THR A 72 0.15 -0.10 -3.75
C THR A 72 -0.52 0.22 -2.42
N ASP A 73 -0.26 -0.62 -1.42
CA ASP A 73 -0.50 -0.30 -0.01
C ASP A 73 0.70 0.51 0.51
N LEU A 74 0.46 1.79 0.81
CA LEU A 74 1.45 2.74 1.33
C LEU A 74 1.21 3.04 2.81
N SER A 75 0.43 2.20 3.49
CA SER A 75 0.16 2.31 4.92
C SER A 75 1.44 2.34 5.75
N THR A 76 1.40 3.12 6.82
CA THR A 76 2.41 3.13 7.88
C THR A 76 1.79 2.59 9.17
N ALA A 77 2.60 2.47 10.23
CA ALA A 77 2.07 2.15 11.56
C ALA A 77 1.05 3.19 12.06
N GLU A 78 1.10 4.41 11.54
CA GLU A 78 0.31 5.55 12.02
C GLU A 78 -0.88 5.88 11.12
N SER A 79 -0.93 5.35 9.89
CA SER A 79 -1.94 5.74 8.92
C SER A 79 -2.28 4.66 7.91
N PHE A 80 -3.55 4.65 7.49
CA PHE A 80 -4.01 3.90 6.34
C PHE A 80 -3.85 4.71 5.05
N ASN A 81 -3.14 4.17 4.06
CA ASN A 81 -3.00 4.82 2.75
C ASN A 81 -2.85 3.78 1.63
N VAL A 82 -3.80 3.77 0.71
CA VAL A 82 -3.73 2.93 -0.49
C VAL A 82 -3.89 3.82 -1.72
N SER A 83 -3.09 3.57 -2.74
CA SER A 83 -3.14 4.32 -4.00
C SER A 83 -3.09 3.37 -5.19
N CYS A 84 -4.08 3.50 -6.08
CA CYS A 84 -4.10 2.85 -7.38
C CYS A 84 -4.03 3.90 -8.49
N ARG A 85 -3.10 3.77 -9.41
CA ARG A 85 -2.76 4.80 -10.40
C ARG A 85 -2.70 4.19 -11.79
N GLY A 86 -2.99 4.99 -12.81
CA GLY A 86 -2.72 4.59 -14.20
C GLY A 86 -1.23 4.31 -14.43
N ASN A 87 -0.91 3.32 -15.26
CA ASN A 87 0.45 2.81 -15.45
C ASN A 87 1.44 3.88 -15.97
N ALA A 88 0.96 4.94 -16.60
CA ALA A 88 1.79 6.10 -16.99
C ALA A 88 2.50 6.77 -15.81
N LEU A 89 1.98 6.61 -14.58
CA LEU A 89 2.59 7.14 -13.35
C LEU A 89 3.57 6.17 -12.68
N ARG A 90 3.76 4.97 -13.23
CA ARG A 90 4.56 3.92 -12.60
C ARG A 90 6.02 4.31 -12.44
N ALA A 91 6.65 4.81 -13.51
CA ALA A 91 8.05 5.21 -13.48
C ALA A 91 8.34 6.31 -12.45
N ALA A 92 7.46 7.33 -12.36
CA ALA A 92 7.59 8.38 -11.37
C ALA A 92 7.35 7.87 -9.94
N SER A 93 6.41 6.94 -9.76
CA SER A 93 6.13 6.33 -8.45
C SER A 93 7.30 5.49 -7.96
N ASP A 94 7.90 4.68 -8.83
CA ASP A 94 9.08 3.87 -8.52
C ASP A 94 10.30 4.75 -8.24
N PHE A 95 10.47 5.83 -9.00
CA PHE A 95 11.52 6.83 -8.77
C PHE A 95 11.39 7.44 -7.36
N SER A 96 10.23 7.98 -7.00
CA SER A 96 10.00 8.58 -5.68
C SER A 96 10.10 7.55 -4.54
N ALA A 97 9.67 6.29 -4.77
CA ALA A 97 9.78 5.22 -3.78
C ALA A 97 11.25 4.89 -3.46
N LYS A 98 12.10 4.84 -4.49
CA LYS A 98 13.54 4.64 -4.33
C LYS A 98 14.18 5.79 -3.54
N GLU A 99 13.89 7.03 -3.91
CA GLU A 99 14.45 8.20 -3.20
C GLU A 99 14.00 8.29 -1.74
N LYS A 100 12.75 7.92 -1.47
CA LYS A 100 12.25 7.81 -0.09
C LYS A 100 13.00 6.72 0.70
N ALA A 101 13.30 5.58 0.08
CA ALA A 101 14.08 4.52 0.71
C ALA A 101 15.55 4.93 0.94
N GLU A 102 16.09 5.85 0.14
CA GLU A 102 17.39 6.49 0.34
C GLU A 102 17.38 7.58 1.44
N GLY A 103 16.22 7.85 2.05
CA GLY A 103 16.10 8.79 3.17
C GLY A 103 15.90 10.25 2.75
N LYS A 104 15.62 10.53 1.46
CA LYS A 104 15.30 11.89 1.03
C LYS A 104 13.96 12.36 1.60
N ASP A 105 13.88 13.64 1.95
CA ASP A 105 12.62 14.24 2.38
C ASP A 105 11.68 14.53 1.20
N ALA A 106 10.42 14.84 1.51
CA ALA A 106 9.40 15.08 0.49
C ALA A 106 9.71 16.28 -0.43
N LYS A 107 10.43 17.28 0.06
CA LYS A 107 10.79 18.48 -0.73
C LYS A 107 11.89 18.14 -1.73
N ALA A 108 12.91 17.41 -1.29
CA ALA A 108 13.98 16.91 -2.15
C ALA A 108 13.43 15.99 -3.24
N ILE A 109 12.58 15.02 -2.87
CA ILE A 109 11.93 14.11 -3.82
C ILE A 109 11.12 14.88 -4.86
N ALA A 110 10.37 15.90 -4.45
CA ALA A 110 9.59 16.73 -5.38
C ALA A 110 10.51 17.47 -6.37
N ALA A 111 11.57 18.09 -5.88
CA ALA A 111 12.54 18.80 -6.73
C ALA A 111 13.25 17.86 -7.72
N ASP A 112 13.69 16.69 -7.26
CA ASP A 112 14.34 15.68 -8.10
C ASP A 112 13.39 15.09 -9.13
N THR A 113 12.13 14.86 -8.75
CA THR A 113 11.07 14.42 -9.65
C THR A 113 10.81 15.46 -10.74
N ASP A 114 10.73 16.75 -10.39
CA ASP A 114 10.55 17.83 -11.38
C ASP A 114 11.76 17.99 -12.30
N ALA A 115 12.98 17.87 -11.79
CA ALA A 115 14.20 17.84 -12.61
C ALA A 115 14.21 16.62 -13.55
N ALA A 116 13.72 15.47 -13.10
CA ALA A 116 13.60 14.27 -13.93
C ALA A 116 12.57 14.44 -15.06
N TYR A 117 11.48 15.18 -14.81
CA TYR A 117 10.55 15.57 -15.88
C TYR A 117 11.17 16.60 -16.84
N ALA A 118 11.86 17.62 -16.32
CA ALA A 118 12.49 18.66 -17.14
C ALA A 118 13.59 18.11 -18.06
N SER A 119 14.34 17.10 -17.59
CA SER A 119 15.38 16.41 -18.38
C SER A 119 14.84 15.31 -19.30
N GLY A 120 13.54 15.00 -19.25
CA GLY A 120 12.94 13.92 -20.03
C GLY A 120 13.19 12.50 -19.50
N LYS A 121 13.85 12.36 -18.35
CA LYS A 121 14.03 11.07 -17.66
C LYS A 121 12.70 10.46 -17.23
N LEU A 122 11.74 11.30 -16.85
CA LEU A 122 10.35 10.91 -16.61
C LEU A 122 9.43 11.55 -17.65
N THR A 123 8.40 10.81 -18.07
CA THR A 123 7.37 11.29 -18.98
C THR A 123 6.12 11.69 -18.20
N ARG A 124 5.60 12.90 -18.42
CA ARG A 124 4.35 13.36 -17.78
C ARG A 124 3.20 12.44 -18.21
N ALA A 125 2.33 12.12 -17.27
CA ALA A 125 1.15 11.31 -17.56
C ALA A 125 0.21 12.04 -18.54
N PRO A 126 -0.44 11.32 -19.47
CA PRO A 126 -1.41 11.92 -20.38
C PRO A 126 -2.63 12.46 -19.62
N ALA A 127 -3.34 13.40 -20.25
CA ALA A 127 -4.61 13.89 -19.72
C ALA A 127 -5.62 12.75 -19.53
N GLY A 128 -6.40 12.83 -18.45
CA GLY A 128 -7.34 11.78 -18.06
C GLY A 128 -6.71 10.64 -17.24
N THR A 129 -5.40 10.67 -16.98
CA THR A 129 -4.78 9.69 -16.09
C THR A 129 -5.40 9.78 -14.70
N THR A 130 -5.93 8.68 -14.20
CA THR A 130 -6.69 8.64 -12.95
C THR A 130 -5.86 8.05 -11.81
N ILE A 131 -6.05 8.61 -10.61
CA ILE A 131 -5.53 8.10 -9.34
C ILE A 131 -6.72 7.86 -8.41
N TYR A 132 -6.87 6.63 -7.96
CA TYR A 132 -7.80 6.22 -6.92
C TYR A 132 -7.04 6.13 -5.60
N GLY A 133 -7.35 7.02 -4.67
CA GLY A 133 -6.81 7.02 -3.32
C GLY A 133 -7.84 6.55 -2.30
N ARG A 134 -7.38 5.86 -1.25
CA ARG A 134 -8.16 5.61 -0.05
C ARG A 134 -7.26 5.77 1.17
N SER A 135 -7.57 6.72 2.04
CA SER A 135 -6.69 7.06 3.17
C SER A 135 -7.45 7.53 4.41
N GLY A 136 -6.89 7.28 5.59
CA GLY A 136 -7.41 7.71 6.89
C GLY A 136 -6.49 7.28 8.02
N LYS A 137 -6.87 7.55 9.28
CA LYS A 137 -6.12 7.06 10.45
C LYS A 137 -6.13 5.53 10.51
N THR A 138 -7.30 4.94 10.29
CA THR A 138 -7.50 3.50 10.15
C THR A 138 -8.20 3.17 8.84
N MET A 139 -8.25 1.88 8.47
CA MET A 139 -9.01 1.44 7.29
C MET A 139 -10.52 1.76 7.42
N ALA A 140 -11.06 1.73 8.64
CA ALA A 140 -12.47 2.03 8.90
C ALA A 140 -12.79 3.53 8.72
N GLU A 141 -11.84 4.40 9.10
CA GLU A 141 -11.96 5.85 8.95
C GLU A 141 -11.55 6.35 7.56
N ALA A 142 -11.07 5.45 6.69
CA ALA A 142 -10.49 5.82 5.41
C ALA A 142 -11.54 6.31 4.40
N ARG A 143 -11.27 7.46 3.79
CA ARG A 143 -12.10 8.05 2.75
C ARG A 143 -11.47 7.82 1.39
N SER A 144 -12.32 7.58 0.39
CA SER A 144 -11.90 7.46 -1.00
C SER A 144 -11.83 8.84 -1.65
N MET A 145 -10.83 9.05 -2.49
CA MET A 145 -10.67 10.24 -3.32
C MET A 145 -10.23 9.81 -4.71
N TRP A 146 -10.83 10.41 -5.74
CA TRP A 146 -10.41 10.21 -7.12
C TRP A 146 -9.79 11.49 -7.64
N VAL A 147 -8.66 11.37 -8.31
CA VAL A 147 -7.96 12.48 -8.96
C VAL A 147 -7.85 12.15 -10.43
N VAL A 148 -8.28 13.08 -11.27
CA VAL A 148 -8.07 13.01 -12.72
C VAL A 148 -7.03 14.06 -13.09
N LEU A 149 -5.92 13.62 -13.64
CA LEU A 149 -4.84 14.52 -14.04
C LEU A 149 -5.20 15.21 -15.35
N MET A 150 -5.19 16.53 -15.31
CA MET A 150 -5.40 17.40 -16.46
C MET A 150 -4.16 18.29 -16.63
N PRO A 151 -3.08 17.77 -17.26
CA PRO A 151 -1.88 18.56 -17.49
C PRO A 151 -2.14 19.65 -18.53
N ASN A 152 -1.46 20.79 -18.38
CA ASN A 152 -1.48 21.91 -19.32
C ASN A 152 -2.85 22.58 -19.55
N VAL A 153 -3.83 22.37 -18.65
CA VAL A 153 -5.10 23.13 -18.66
C VAL A 153 -5.18 24.06 -17.48
N LYS A 154 -5.92 25.17 -17.65
CA LYS A 154 -6.14 26.14 -16.59
C LYS A 154 -7.41 25.79 -15.81
N GLY A 155 -7.47 26.21 -14.54
CA GLY A 155 -8.65 25.95 -13.71
C GLY A 155 -9.91 26.63 -14.26
N GLU A 156 -9.74 27.81 -14.85
CA GLU A 156 -10.79 28.60 -15.52
C GLU A 156 -11.49 27.79 -16.62
N ASP A 157 -10.70 27.11 -17.47
CA ASP A 157 -11.21 26.32 -18.60
C ASP A 157 -12.01 25.09 -18.14
N LEU A 158 -11.76 24.65 -16.90
CA LEU A 158 -12.44 23.52 -16.25
C LEU A 158 -13.57 23.95 -15.31
N GLY A 159 -13.83 25.25 -15.14
CA GLY A 159 -14.79 25.77 -14.18
C GLY A 159 -14.40 25.54 -12.71
N LEU A 160 -13.10 25.37 -12.43
CA LEU A 160 -12.58 25.20 -11.07
C LEU A 160 -12.37 26.54 -10.36
N PRO A 161 -12.41 26.58 -9.02
CA PRO A 161 -12.09 27.79 -8.26
C PRO A 161 -10.66 28.27 -8.54
N THR A 162 -10.53 29.55 -8.90
CA THR A 162 -9.23 30.19 -9.23
C THR A 162 -8.59 30.88 -8.03
N LYS A 163 -9.29 30.89 -6.89
CA LYS A 163 -8.83 31.36 -5.58
C LYS A 163 -9.17 30.30 -4.55
N ARG A 164 -8.34 30.16 -3.51
CA ARG A 164 -8.70 29.33 -2.36
C ARG A 164 -9.96 29.92 -1.72
N MET A 165 -10.96 29.07 -1.51
CA MET A 165 -12.12 29.33 -0.65
C MET A 165 -11.69 29.28 0.82
#